data_AF-A0A6M0FCV0-F1
#
_entry.id   AF-A0A6M0FCV0-F1
#
_cell.length_a   1.000
_cell.length_b   1.000
_cell.length_c   1.000
_cell.angle_alpha   90.00
_cell.angle_beta   90.00
_cell.angle_gamma   90.00
#
_symmetry.space_group_name_H-M   'P 1'
#
loop_
_entity.id
_entity.type
_entity.pdbx_description
1 polymer ?
#
loop_
_entity_poly.entity_id
_entity_poly.type
_entity_poly.pdbx_seq_one_letter_code
_entity_poly.pdbx_strand_id
1 'polypeptide(L)' 'MALTKRKVAGGSRFWPGFRRSAILLSVIQSCRVQGRSVLDLLRRSLSLAVRTRSHELSLIPVFE' A
#
# COMPACT_ATOMS: atom_id res chain seq x y z
N MET A 1 -14.27 -29.94 -17.88
CA MET A 1 -13.22 -28.99 -17.43
C MET A 1 -13.58 -28.51 -16.04
N ALA A 2 -12.84 -28.97 -15.02
CA ALA A 2 -13.11 -28.62 -13.62
C ALA A 2 -12.63 -27.18 -13.36
N LEU A 3 -13.58 -26.25 -13.25
CA LEU A 3 -13.31 -24.91 -12.73
C LEU A 3 -12.89 -25.07 -11.26
N THR A 4 -11.59 -25.05 -11.00
CA THR A 4 -11.11 -24.84 -9.63
C THR A 4 -11.59 -23.45 -9.23
N LYS A 5 -12.66 -23.41 -8.44
CA LYS A 5 -13.11 -22.19 -7.77
C LYS A 5 -12.00 -21.81 -6.80
N ARG A 6 -10.97 -21.10 -7.29
CA ARG A 6 -9.96 -20.53 -6.41
C ARG A 6 -10.69 -19.49 -5.59
N LYS A 7 -10.90 -19.79 -4.31
CA LYS A 7 -11.52 -18.89 -3.34
C LYS A 7 -10.61 -17.67 -3.17
N VAL A 8 -10.72 -16.70 -4.06
CA VAL A 8 -10.11 -15.38 -3.88
C VAL A 8 -11.06 -14.62 -2.97
N ALA A 9 -10.78 -14.67 -1.67
CA ALA A 9 -11.44 -13.88 -0.62
C ALA A 9 -12.98 -14.06 -0.52
N GLY A 10 -13.45 -15.28 -0.25
CA GLY A 10 -14.80 -15.49 0.25
C GLY A 10 -14.83 -15.51 1.78
N GLY A 11 -15.31 -14.45 2.43
CA GLY A 11 -15.79 -14.58 3.81
C GLY A 11 -15.61 -13.43 4.81
N SER A 12 -15.30 -12.20 4.41
CA SER A 12 -15.64 -11.07 5.28
C SER A 12 -15.81 -9.76 4.52
N ARG A 13 -16.95 -9.13 4.77
CA ARG A 13 -17.27 -7.80 4.25
C ARG A 13 -16.46 -6.68 4.92
N PHE A 14 -15.80 -6.94 6.05
CA PHE A 14 -14.96 -5.97 6.76
C PHE A 14 -13.85 -6.70 7.55
N TRP A 15 -12.71 -6.96 6.89
CA TRP A 15 -11.47 -7.26 7.62
C TRP A 15 -10.62 -5.99 7.67
N PRO A 16 -10.64 -5.22 8.78
CA PRO A 16 -9.79 -4.04 8.92
C PRO A 16 -8.30 -4.39 8.78
N GLY A 17 -7.89 -5.61 9.16
CA GLY A 17 -6.57 -6.15 8.88
C GLY A 17 -6.29 -6.31 7.39
N PHE A 18 -7.24 -6.86 6.61
CA PHE A 18 -7.11 -7.00 5.16
C PHE A 18 -7.02 -5.64 4.46
N ARG A 19 -7.84 -4.66 4.86
CA ARG A 19 -7.79 -3.30 4.28
C ARG A 19 -6.43 -2.64 4.54
N ARG A 20 -5.91 -2.72 5.76
CA ARG A 20 -4.59 -2.18 6.11
C ARG A 20 -3.47 -2.87 5.32
N SER A 21 -3.52 -4.19 5.22
CA SER A 21 -2.56 -4.97 4.43
C SER A 21 -2.63 -4.63 2.95
N ALA A 22 -3.83 -4.49 2.37
CA ALA A 22 -4.02 -4.12 0.98
C ALA A 22 -3.47 -2.72 0.67
N ILE A 23 -3.68 -1.76 1.58
CA ILE A 23 -3.10 -0.41 1.47
C ILE A 23 -1.57 -0.49 1.47
N LEU A 24 -0.98 -1.24 2.42
CA LEU A 24 0.48 -1.40 2.49
C LEU A 24 1.06 -2.04 1.22
N LEU A 25 0.42 -3.11 0.72
CA LEU A 25 0.81 -3.77 -0.51
C LEU A 25 0.69 -2.84 -1.73
N SER A 26 -0.35 -2.01 -1.78
CA SER A 26 -0.50 -1.01 -2.84
C SER A 26 0.64 0.01 -2.82
N VAL A 27 1.04 0.51 -1.64
CA VAL A 27 2.19 1.43 -1.50
C VAL A 27 3.48 0.77 -1.97
N ILE A 28 3.73 -0.47 -1.57
CA ILE A 28 4.90 -1.24 -2.00
C ILE A 28 4.91 -1.37 -3.52
N GLN A 29 3.77 -1.74 -4.12
CA GLN A 29 3.68 -1.92 -5.56
C GLN A 29 3.88 -0.60 -6.32
N SER A 30 3.29 0.51 -5.85
CA SER A 30 3.53 1.84 -6.43
C SER A 30 5.00 2.23 -6.37
N CYS A 31 5.68 1.99 -5.25
CA CYS A 31 7.12 2.26 -5.14
C CYS A 31 7.93 1.41 -6.13
N ARG A 32 7.59 0.13 -6.29
CA ARG A 32 8.25 -0.76 -7.26
C ARG A 32 8.08 -0.27 -8.69
N VAL A 33 6.87 0.14 -9.08
CA VAL A 33 6.57 0.66 -10.42
C VAL A 33 7.31 1.98 -10.68
N GLN A 34 7.43 2.83 -9.67
CA GLN A 34 8.15 4.12 -9.75
C GLN A 34 9.67 4.00 -9.58
N GLY A 35 10.22 2.79 -9.37
CA GLY A 35 11.64 2.60 -9.07
C GLY A 35 12.11 3.25 -7.76
N ARG A 36 11.19 3.55 -6.83
CA ARG A 36 11.50 4.21 -5.54
C ARG A 36 11.69 3.19 -4.42
N SER A 37 12.56 3.53 -3.46
CA SER A 37 12.78 2.75 -2.25
C SER A 37 11.58 2.85 -1.31
N VAL A 38 10.95 1.71 -1.04
CA VAL A 38 9.86 1.58 -0.05
C VAL A 38 10.36 1.99 1.34
N LEU A 39 11.59 1.61 1.70
CA LEU A 39 12.15 1.89 3.02
C LEU A 39 12.37 3.39 3.25
N ASP A 40 12.81 4.12 2.23
CA ASP A 40 12.98 5.57 2.33
C ASP A 40 11.64 6.28 2.45
N LEU A 41 10.61 5.81 1.73
CA LEU A 41 9.25 6.33 1.87
C LEU A 41 8.70 6.08 3.29
N LEU A 42 8.92 4.89 3.85
CA LEU A 42 8.50 4.55 5.22
C LEU A 42 9.26 5.35 6.29
N ARG A 43 10.57 5.57 6.11
CA ARG A 43 11.35 6.43 7.01
C ARG A 43 10.84 7.87 6.99
N ARG A 44 10.62 8.41 5.79
CA ARG A 44 10.11 9.77 5.61
C ARG A 44 8.70 9.90 6.17
N SER A 45 7.85 8.88 5.97
CA SER A 45 6.49 8.90 6.51
C SER A 45 6.45 8.85 8.03
N LEU A 46 7.29 8.03 8.65
CA LEU A 46 7.43 8.01 10.11
C LEU A 46 7.92 9.37 10.65
N SER A 47 8.95 9.95 10.00
CA SER A 47 9.48 11.26 10.42
C SER A 47 8.43 12.38 10.35
N LEU A 48 7.56 12.35 9.33
CA LEU A 48 6.48 13.31 9.14
C LEU A 48 5.29 13.05 10.07
N ALA A 49 4.99 11.77 10.36
CA ALA A 49 3.96 11.40 11.33
C ALA A 49 4.30 11.89 12.75
N VAL A 50 5.57 11.75 13.17
CA VAL A 50 6.07 12.30 14.46
C VAL A 50 5.94 13.83 14.50
N ARG A 51 6.10 14.50 13.35
CA ARG A 51 5.96 15.95 13.21
C ARG A 51 4.52 16.42 12.93
N THR A 52 3.55 15.49 12.89
CA THR A 52 2.14 15.75 12.52
C THR A 52 1.98 16.41 11.14
N ARG A 53 2.95 16.22 10.24
CA ARG A 53 2.98 16.77 8.86
C ARG A 53 2.79 15.69 7.79
N SER A 54 1.89 14.74 8.05
CA SER A 54 1.62 13.63 7.13
C SER A 54 1.09 14.07 5.75
N HIS A 55 0.59 15.31 5.62
CA HIS A 55 0.09 15.88 4.37
C HIS A 55 1.18 16.14 3.32
N GLU A 56 2.46 16.17 3.70
CA GLU A 56 3.55 16.39 2.75
C GLU A 56 4.03 15.11 2.04
N LEU A 57 3.45 13.95 2.37
CA LEU A 57 3.72 12.71 1.65
C LEU A 57 2.83 12.61 0.41
N SER A 58 3.46 12.65 -0.76
CA SER A 58 2.79 12.29 -2.01
C SER A 58 3.25 10.92 -2.49
N LEU A 59 2.27 10.04 -2.74
CA LEU A 59 2.44 8.75 -3.43
C LEU A 59 1.97 8.80 -4.89
N ILE A 60 1.60 10.00 -5.37
CA ILE A 60 1.11 10.20 -6.72
C ILE A 60 2.25 9.87 -7.69
N PRO A 61 2.03 9.00 -8.69
CA PRO A 61 3.02 8.74 -9.72
C PRO A 61 3.31 10.05 -10.47
N VAL A 62 4.54 10.50 -10.38
CA VAL A 62 5.06 11.55 -11.26
C VAL A 62 5.42 10.82 -12.55
N PHE A 63 4.51 10.86 -13.53
CA PHE A 63 4.85 10.51 -14.90
C PHE A 63 5.65 11.70 -15.46
N GLU A 64 6.96 11.53 -15.57
CA GLU A 64 7.80 12.40 -16.41
C GLU A 64 7.74 11.88 -17.85
#